data_AF-A0A7S0N6D8-F1
#
_entry.id   AF-A0A7S0N6D8-F1
#
_cell.length_a   1.000
_cell.length_b   1.000
_cell.length_c   1.000
_cell.angle_alpha   90.00
_cell.angle_beta   90.00
_cell.angle_gamma   90.00
#
_symmetry.space_group_name_H-M   'P 1'
#
loop_
_entity.id
_entity.type
_entity.pdbx_description
1 polymer ?
#
loop_
_entity_poly.entity_id
_entity_poly.type
_entity_poly.pdbx_seq_one_letter_code
_entity_poly.pdbx_strand_id
1 'polypeptide(L)'
;VKHRLRAVSGSTRVLAGFRPAPLGSVSRAGVPNTAGNRVEVEFRRAIFSLSRFLIFPTFDRIRKVALPRGPVEQAGVPPTLDITYLDGDVRISRGGDGSLFVLGRVRNDPAGWLAEDADSIAVSAGARTY
;
A
#
# COMPACT_ATOMS: atom_id res chain seq x y z
N VAL A 1 -12.36 3.44 2.64
CA VAL A 1 -12.35 4.88 2.29
C VAL A 1 -13.67 5.49 2.70
N LYS A 2 -13.66 6.60 3.46
CA LYS A 2 -14.86 7.35 3.83
C LYS A 2 -14.77 8.73 3.18
N HIS A 3 -15.80 9.14 2.47
CA HIS A 3 -15.88 10.51 1.94
C HIS A 3 -16.08 11.50 3.10
N ARG A 4 -15.59 12.74 2.99
CA ARG A 4 -15.67 13.79 4.05
C ARG A 4 -17.09 13.96 4.61
N LEU A 5 -18.09 13.91 3.74
CA LEU A 5 -19.51 14.04 4.10
C LEU A 5 -20.13 12.76 4.70
N ARG A 6 -19.36 11.67 4.83
CA ARG A 6 -19.78 10.32 5.32
C ARG A 6 -20.97 9.67 4.58
N ALA A 7 -21.52 10.33 3.59
CA ALA A 7 -22.61 9.86 2.75
C ALA A 7 -22.22 8.68 1.84
N VAL A 8 -20.93 8.54 1.54
CA VAL A 8 -20.43 7.46 0.67
C VAL A 8 -19.27 6.79 1.38
N SER A 9 -19.36 5.47 1.53
CA SER A 9 -18.27 4.67 2.10
C SER A 9 -18.14 3.36 1.35
N GLY A 10 -16.90 2.93 1.18
CA GLY A 10 -16.59 1.68 0.53
C GLY A 10 -15.26 1.11 0.98
N SER A 11 -14.98 -0.07 0.48
CA SER A 11 -13.73 -0.79 0.68
C SER A 11 -13.08 -1.12 -0.66
N THR A 12 -11.76 -1.20 -0.62
CA THR A 12 -10.96 -1.71 -1.73
C THR A 12 -10.26 -2.96 -1.22
N ARG A 13 -10.40 -4.06 -1.93
CA ARG A 13 -9.62 -5.28 -1.70
C ARG A 13 -8.70 -5.48 -2.90
N VAL A 14 -7.41 -5.62 -2.64
CA VAL A 14 -6.42 -5.89 -3.69
C VAL A 14 -5.96 -7.32 -3.52
N LEU A 15 -6.05 -8.11 -4.59
CA LEU A 15 -5.43 -9.41 -4.66
C LEU A 15 -4.10 -9.26 -5.38
N ALA A 16 -3.01 -9.58 -4.69
CA ALA A 16 -1.67 -9.53 -5.23
C ALA A 16 -0.85 -10.76 -4.78
N GLY A 17 0.05 -11.20 -5.66
CA GLY A 17 1.14 -12.10 -5.33
C GLY A 17 2.39 -11.32 -4.94
N PHE A 18 3.24 -11.91 -4.11
CA PHE A 18 4.52 -11.33 -3.70
C PHE A 18 5.63 -12.32 -3.97
N ARG A 19 6.75 -11.83 -4.51
CA ARG A 19 7.97 -12.61 -4.70
C ARG A 19 9.20 -11.77 -4.35
N PRO A 20 10.28 -12.35 -3.83
CA PRO A 20 11.54 -11.63 -3.69
C PRO A 20 12.00 -11.08 -5.04
N ALA A 21 12.47 -9.83 -5.06
CA ALA A 21 13.08 -9.27 -6.26
C ALA A 21 14.55 -9.72 -6.37
N PRO A 22 15.07 -9.95 -7.58
CA PRO A 22 16.49 -10.23 -7.77
C PRO A 22 17.38 -9.13 -7.19
N LEU A 23 18.52 -9.51 -6.61
CA LEU A 23 19.57 -8.56 -6.25
C LEU A 23 20.07 -7.83 -7.51
N GLY A 24 20.31 -6.53 -7.39
CA GLY A 24 20.69 -5.66 -8.51
C GLY A 24 19.54 -5.22 -9.41
N SER A 25 18.31 -5.70 -9.21
CA SER A 25 17.13 -5.18 -9.92
C SER A 25 16.92 -3.69 -9.64
N VAL A 26 16.38 -2.94 -10.60
CA VAL A 26 16.17 -1.49 -10.50
C VAL A 26 14.67 -1.20 -10.41
N SER A 27 14.27 -0.33 -9.48
CA SER A 27 12.87 0.10 -9.34
C SER A 27 12.49 1.08 -10.44
N ARG A 28 11.19 1.42 -10.54
CA ARG A 28 10.72 2.44 -11.50
C ARG A 28 11.30 3.83 -11.21
N ALA A 29 11.65 4.10 -9.95
CA ALA A 29 12.35 5.29 -9.50
C ALA A 29 13.87 5.23 -9.72
N GLY A 30 14.40 4.19 -10.36
CA GLY A 30 15.83 4.07 -10.66
C GLY A 30 16.69 3.58 -9.48
N VAL A 31 16.09 3.08 -8.40
CA VAL A 31 16.83 2.65 -7.20
C VAL A 31 17.25 1.18 -7.31
N PRO A 32 18.54 0.83 -7.22
CA PRO A 32 19.00 -0.55 -7.26
C PRO A 32 18.69 -1.30 -5.96
N ASN A 33 18.29 -2.57 -6.07
CA ASN A 33 18.10 -3.48 -4.94
C ASN A 33 19.45 -4.08 -4.51
N THR A 34 20.20 -3.36 -3.69
CA THR A 34 21.51 -3.81 -3.17
C THR A 34 21.40 -4.55 -1.83
N ALA A 35 20.37 -4.25 -1.04
CA ALA A 35 20.16 -4.82 0.29
C ALA A 35 19.36 -6.13 0.30
N GLY A 36 18.69 -6.48 -0.82
CA GLY A 36 17.85 -7.68 -0.88
C GLY A 36 16.51 -7.54 -0.14
N ASN A 37 16.12 -6.31 0.21
CA ASN A 37 14.90 -5.98 0.95
C ASN A 37 13.70 -5.64 0.03
N ARG A 38 13.85 -5.84 -1.29
CA ARG A 38 12.80 -5.57 -2.28
C ARG A 38 11.94 -6.80 -2.56
N VAL A 39 10.63 -6.58 -2.59
CA VAL A 39 9.65 -7.53 -3.12
C VAL A 39 9.05 -7.01 -4.41
N GLU A 40 8.83 -7.90 -5.37
CA GLU A 40 7.97 -7.62 -6.51
C GLU A 40 6.52 -7.97 -6.19
N VAL A 41 5.61 -7.15 -6.70
CA VAL A 41 4.18 -7.26 -6.45
C VAL A 41 3.46 -7.55 -7.77
N GLU A 42 2.86 -8.73 -7.84
CA GLU A 42 2.02 -9.15 -8.96
C GLU A 42 0.55 -8.81 -8.66
N PHE A 43 0.08 -7.66 -9.12
CA PHE A 43 -1.32 -7.29 -8.96
C PHE A 43 -2.23 -8.11 -9.89
N ARG A 44 -3.17 -8.86 -9.30
CA ARG A 44 -4.11 -9.70 -10.06
C ARG A 44 -5.44 -8.98 -10.30
N ARG A 45 -6.02 -8.41 -9.24
CA ARG A 45 -7.30 -7.68 -9.32
C ARG A 45 -7.45 -6.70 -8.17
N ALA A 46 -8.10 -5.58 -8.45
CA ALA A 46 -8.63 -4.66 -7.44
C ALA A 46 -10.17 -4.76 -7.44
N ILE A 47 -10.73 -5.02 -6.27
CA ILE A 47 -12.18 -5.14 -6.05
C ILE A 47 -12.61 -3.93 -5.24
N PHE A 48 -13.40 -3.06 -5.85
CA PHE A 48 -14.03 -1.92 -5.19
C PHE A 48 -15.43 -2.33 -4.78
N SER A 49 -15.80 -2.10 -3.53
CA SER A 49 -17.14 -2.38 -3.01
C SER A 49 -17.70 -1.13 -2.36
N LEU A 50 -18.89 -0.73 -2.79
CA LEU A 50 -19.63 0.32 -2.13
C LEU A 50 -20.43 -0.32 -1.00
N SER A 51 -20.26 0.19 0.22
CA SER A 51 -20.90 -0.34 1.43
C SER A 51 -22.08 0.51 1.87
N ARG A 52 -22.05 1.80 1.57
CA ARG A 52 -23.14 2.76 1.83
C ARG A 52 -23.16 3.85 0.77
N PHE A 53 -24.37 4.18 0.32
CA PHE A 53 -24.66 5.34 -0.52
C PHE A 53 -25.81 6.15 0.10
N LEU A 54 -25.53 7.40 0.49
CA LEU A 54 -26.38 8.22 1.35
C LEU A 54 -26.78 7.44 2.63
N ILE A 55 -28.08 7.33 2.90
CA ILE A 55 -28.64 6.57 4.02
C ILE A 55 -28.84 5.08 3.72
N PHE A 56 -28.64 4.65 2.47
CA PHE A 56 -28.93 3.28 2.04
C PHE A 56 -27.70 2.37 2.19
N PRO A 57 -27.78 1.31 3.00
CA PRO A 57 -26.76 0.27 3.00
C PRO A 57 -26.84 -0.52 1.69
N THR A 58 -25.71 -0.62 0.99
CA THR A 58 -25.63 -1.40 -0.26
C THR A 58 -25.21 -2.85 0.01
N PHE A 59 -24.85 -3.20 1.25
CA PHE A 59 -24.40 -4.54 1.67
C PHE A 59 -23.29 -5.10 0.78
N ASP A 60 -22.41 -4.23 0.30
CA ASP A 60 -21.36 -4.55 -0.66
C ASP A 60 -21.88 -5.20 -1.96
N ARG A 61 -23.17 -5.06 -2.33
CA ARG A 61 -23.73 -5.64 -3.57
C ARG A 61 -23.25 -4.91 -4.81
N ILE A 62 -22.94 -3.62 -4.69
CA ILE A 62 -22.35 -2.82 -5.76
C ILE A 62 -20.84 -3.02 -5.72
N ARG A 63 -20.31 -3.77 -6.69
CA ARG A 63 -18.88 -4.07 -6.80
C ARG A 63 -18.39 -3.82 -8.21
N LYS A 64 -17.16 -3.34 -8.31
CA LYS A 64 -16.41 -3.25 -9.56
C LYS A 64 -15.09 -3.98 -9.40
N VAL A 65 -14.81 -4.90 -10.31
CA VAL A 65 -13.50 -5.58 -10.41
C VAL A 65 -12.72 -4.90 -11.52
N ALA A 66 -11.51 -4.44 -11.20
CA ALA A 66 -10.58 -3.88 -12.16
C ALA A 66 -9.33 -4.75 -12.22
N LEU A 67 -8.77 -4.88 -13.41
CA LEU A 67 -7.41 -5.37 -13.62
C LEU A 67 -6.46 -4.19 -13.43
N PRO A 68 -5.58 -4.20 -12.42
CA PRO A 68 -4.66 -3.09 -12.19
C PRO A 68 -3.70 -2.98 -13.37
N ARG A 69 -3.73 -1.84 -14.04
CA ARG A 69 -2.75 -1.48 -15.07
C ARG A 69 -1.96 -0.30 -14.53
N GLY A 70 -0.64 -0.42 -14.57
CA GLY A 70 0.24 0.72 -14.31
C GLY A 70 0.20 1.73 -15.46
N PRO A 71 0.92 2.85 -15.33
CA PRO A 71 1.15 3.78 -16.43
C PRO A 71 1.79 3.08 -17.64
N VAL A 72 1.48 3.55 -18.85
CA VAL A 72 1.92 2.90 -20.10
C VAL A 72 3.45 2.94 -20.22
N GLU A 73 4.05 4.05 -19.81
CA GLU A 73 5.49 4.27 -19.74
C GLU A 73 6.22 3.30 -18.80
N GLN A 74 5.48 2.59 -17.93
CA GLN A 74 6.01 1.61 -16.98
C GLN A 74 5.57 0.17 -17.33
N ALA A 75 5.06 -0.05 -18.54
CA ALA A 75 4.70 -1.38 -19.01
C ALA A 75 5.92 -2.31 -19.01
N GLY A 76 5.74 -3.53 -18.50
CA GLY A 76 6.82 -4.53 -18.42
C GLY A 76 7.76 -4.37 -17.21
N VAL A 77 7.71 -3.26 -16.47
CA VAL A 77 8.47 -3.11 -15.22
C VAL A 77 7.59 -3.57 -14.04
N PRO A 78 7.93 -4.66 -13.34
CA PRO A 78 7.14 -5.14 -12.21
C PRO A 78 7.00 -4.05 -11.13
N PRO A 79 5.81 -3.85 -10.56
CA PRO A 79 5.67 -3.05 -9.35
C PRO A 79 6.52 -3.65 -8.24
N THR A 80 7.18 -2.80 -7.47
CA THR A 80 8.09 -3.21 -6.40
C THR A 80 7.78 -2.48 -5.10
N LEU A 81 8.20 -3.07 -3.99
CA LEU A 81 8.10 -2.49 -2.66
C LEU A 81 9.39 -2.80 -1.90
N ASP A 82 10.09 -1.75 -1.49
CA ASP A 82 11.32 -1.84 -0.69
C ASP A 82 10.93 -1.75 0.77
N ILE A 83 11.23 -2.79 1.55
CA ILE A 83 10.96 -2.79 2.98
C ILE A 83 12.13 -2.10 3.68
N THR A 84 11.96 -0.82 4.02
CA THR A 84 13.03 -0.02 4.64
C THR A 84 13.08 -0.19 6.15
N TYR A 85 11.95 -0.55 6.77
CA TYR A 85 11.84 -0.84 8.20
C TYR A 85 10.69 -1.80 8.45
N LEU A 86 10.90 -2.78 9.32
CA LEU A 86 9.88 -3.70 9.76
C LEU A 86 10.16 -4.13 11.21
N ASP A 87 9.18 -3.90 12.08
CA ASP A 87 9.19 -4.42 13.44
C ASP A 87 7.82 -5.06 13.79
N GLY A 88 7.56 -5.24 15.09
CA GLY A 88 6.32 -5.85 15.59
C GLY A 88 5.05 -5.02 15.40
N ASP A 89 5.17 -3.72 15.13
CA ASP A 89 4.07 -2.74 15.16
C ASP A 89 4.00 -1.82 13.96
N VAL A 90 5.11 -1.58 13.26
CA VAL A 90 5.22 -0.64 12.16
C VAL A 90 6.02 -1.26 11.03
N ARG A 91 5.54 -1.00 9.81
CA ARG A 91 6.29 -1.22 8.58
C ARG A 91 6.40 0.09 7.81
N ILE A 92 7.63 0.45 7.45
CA ILE A 92 7.90 1.53 6.50
C ILE A 92 8.42 0.89 5.23
N SER A 93 7.89 1.33 4.10
CA SER A 93 8.27 0.81 2.80
C SER A 93 8.22 1.87 1.71
N ARG A 94 9.05 1.73 0.69
CA ARG A 94 9.06 2.58 -0.49
C ARG A 94 8.48 1.82 -1.68
N GLY A 95 7.48 2.39 -2.33
CA GLY A 95 6.98 1.90 -3.61
C GLY A 95 8.05 2.02 -4.69
N GLY A 96 7.97 1.17 -5.71
CA GLY A 96 8.87 1.21 -6.84
C GLY A 96 8.86 2.54 -7.60
N ASP A 97 7.80 3.34 -7.45
CA ASP A 97 7.61 4.70 -7.96
C ASP A 97 8.15 5.80 -7.04
N GLY A 98 8.72 5.43 -5.88
CA GLY A 98 9.24 6.36 -4.88
C GLY A 98 8.26 6.71 -3.75
N SER A 99 7.00 6.27 -3.84
CA SER A 99 5.96 6.51 -2.82
C SER A 99 6.39 5.99 -1.44
N LEU A 100 6.05 6.69 -0.35
CA LEU A 100 6.31 6.23 1.02
C LEU A 100 5.03 5.64 1.62
N PHE A 101 5.12 4.42 2.15
CA PHE A 101 4.03 3.75 2.85
C PHE A 101 4.44 3.47 4.29
N VAL A 102 3.64 3.96 5.23
CA VAL A 102 3.77 3.66 6.66
C VAL A 102 2.53 2.94 7.13
N LEU A 103 2.72 1.71 7.61
CA LEU A 103 1.64 0.83 7.99
C LEU A 103 1.83 0.42 9.45
N GLY A 104 0.84 0.76 10.26
CA GLY A 104 0.74 0.31 11.64
C GLY A 104 0.02 -1.02 11.70
N ARG A 105 0.45 -1.89 12.60
CA ARG A 105 -0.25 -3.11 12.96
C ARG A 105 -1.55 -2.72 13.65
N VAL A 106 -2.65 -3.20 13.10
CA VAL A 106 -3.95 -3.13 13.78
C VAL A 106 -3.90 -4.13 14.93
N ARG A 107 -3.55 -3.65 16.14
CA ARG A 107 -3.98 -4.30 17.39
C ARG A 107 -5.50 -4.09 17.48
N ASN A 108 -6.25 -4.83 18.29
CA ASN A 108 -7.71 -4.64 18.45
C ASN A 108 -8.11 -3.27 19.09
N ASP A 109 -7.32 -2.23 18.84
CA ASP A 109 -7.47 -0.85 19.24
C ASP A 109 -7.65 -0.01 17.95
N PRO A 110 -8.80 0.68 17.77
CA PRO A 110 -9.09 1.40 16.54
C PRO A 110 -8.20 2.64 16.44
N ALA A 111 -7.03 2.49 15.82
CA ALA A 111 -6.25 3.58 15.24
C ALA A 111 -6.11 4.85 16.12
N GLY A 112 -5.49 4.72 17.30
CA GLY A 112 -5.15 5.87 18.15
C GLY A 112 -3.80 6.55 17.83
N TRP A 113 -2.93 5.94 17.02
CA TRP A 113 -1.51 6.33 16.93
C TRP A 113 -1.00 6.68 15.52
N LEU A 114 -1.74 6.33 14.46
CA LEU A 114 -1.49 6.90 13.14
C LEU A 114 -2.47 8.05 13.00
N ALA A 115 -2.06 9.24 13.43
CA ALA A 115 -2.81 10.46 13.19
C ALA A 115 -3.23 10.50 11.72
N GLU A 116 -4.53 10.69 11.46
CA GLU A 116 -5.04 10.87 10.10
C GLU A 116 -4.40 12.11 9.41
N ASP A 117 -3.69 12.94 10.19
CA ASP A 117 -3.00 14.19 9.81
C ASP A 117 -1.50 14.20 10.20
N ALA A 118 -0.75 13.13 9.97
CA ALA A 118 0.69 13.15 10.22
C ALA A 118 1.44 13.99 9.15
N ASP A 119 1.65 15.28 9.41
CA ASP A 119 2.42 16.20 8.55
C ASP A 119 3.90 15.84 8.42
N SER A 120 4.41 14.99 9.32
CA SER A 120 5.77 14.45 9.22
C SER A 120 5.88 13.12 9.98
N ILE A 121 6.80 12.27 9.52
CA ILE A 121 7.15 11.02 10.17
C ILE A 121 8.61 11.15 10.60
N ALA A 122 8.83 11.29 11.90
CA ALA A 122 10.16 11.30 12.47
C ALA A 122 10.68 9.86 12.57
N VAL A 123 11.68 9.51 11.78
CA VAL A 123 12.40 8.24 11.89
C VAL A 123 13.62 8.47 12.77
N SER A 124 13.76 7.70 13.85
CA SER A 124 14.92 7.83 14.73
C SER A 124 16.21 7.46 13.99
N ALA A 125 17.30 8.20 14.21
CA ALA A 125 18.60 7.94 13.57
C ALA A 125 19.18 6.54 13.88
N GLY A 126 18.69 5.88 14.93
CA GLY A 126 19.07 4.51 15.31
C GLY A 126 18.14 3.41 14.79
N ALA A 127 17.14 3.74 13.97
CA ALA A 127 16.23 2.74 13.42
C ALA A 127 17.02 1.80 12.50
N ARG A 128 17.03 0.50 12.83
CA ARG A 128 17.64 -0.52 11.98
C ARG A 128 16.89 -0.57 10.66
N THR A 129 17.52 -0.04 9.61
CA THR A 129 17.12 -0.27 8.23
C THR A 129 17.75 -1.59 7.78
N TYR A 130 16.93 -2.55 7.36
CA TYR A 130 17.38 -3.80 6.76
C TYR A 130 17.47 -3.65 5.25
#